data_AF-Q9SS51-F1
#
_entry.id   AF-Q9SS51-F1
#
_cell.length_a   1.000
_cell.length_b   1.000
_cell.length_c   1.000
_cell.angle_alpha   90.00
_cell.angle_beta   90.00
_cell.angle_gamma   90.00
#
_symmetry.space_group_name_H-M   'P 1'
#
loop_
_entity.id
_entity.type
_entity.pdbx_description
1 polymer ?
#
loop_
_entity_poly.entity_id
_entity_poly.type
_entity_poly.pdbx_seq_one_letter_code
_entity_poly.pdbx_strand_id
1 'polypeptide(L)' 'VYSEEQLWETMETLRKVVGYSVARSATCAEELKALYVFTGVVEPPRSSLNQDTYDIAHLTIRLRFLMSVIGIN' A
#
# COMPACT_ATOMS: atom_id res chain seq x y z
N VAL A 1 -12.04 7.51 -3.66
CA VAL A 1 -11.65 7.12 -2.29
C VAL A 1 -11.94 5.64 -2.20
N TYR A 2 -10.95 4.80 -1.88
CA TYR A 2 -11.19 3.36 -1.76
C TYR A 2 -11.89 3.05 -0.43
N SER A 3 -12.74 2.02 -0.41
CA SER A 3 -13.10 1.34 0.84
C SER A 3 -11.94 0.46 1.32
N GLU A 4 -11.98 0.00 2.57
CA GLU A 4 -10.96 -0.92 3.11
C GLU A 4 -10.86 -2.22 2.29
N GLU A 5 -12.00 -2.77 1.87
CA GLU A 5 -12.08 -3.95 1.01
C GLU A 5 -11.39 -3.74 -0.34
N GLN A 6 -11.65 -2.60 -1.00
CA GLN A 6 -11.00 -2.26 -2.26
C GLN A 6 -9.48 -2.08 -2.10
N LEU A 7 -9.04 -1.57 -0.95
CA LEU A 7 -7.62 -1.45 -0.59
C LEU A 7 -6.97 -2.83 -0.51
N TRP A 8 -7.63 -3.78 0.16
CA TRP A 8 -7.17 -5.16 0.25
C TRP A 8 -7.11 -5.86 -1.11
N GLU A 9 -8.16 -5.76 -1.92
CA GLU A 9 -8.20 -6.35 -3.28
C GLU A 9 -7.07 -5.81 -4.17
N THR A 10 -6.85 -4.50 -4.08
CA THR A 10 -5.80 -3.84 -4.85
C THR A 10 -4.41 -4.27 -4.37
N MET A 11 -4.19 -4.39 -3.05
CA MET A 11 -2.95 -4.94 -2.50
C MET A 11 -2.73 -6.38 -2.94
N GLU A 12 -3.76 -7.22 -2.97
CA GLU A 12 -3.65 -8.60 -3.42
C GLU A 12 -3.28 -8.71 -4.91
N THR A 13 -3.83 -7.82 -5.73
CA THR A 13 -3.44 -7.70 -7.14
C THR A 13 -1.98 -7.29 -7.27
N LEU A 14 -1.57 -6.27 -6.53
CA LEU A 14 -0.17 -5.82 -6.45
C LEU A 14 0.77 -6.95 -6.08
N ARG A 15 0.44 -7.72 -5.02
CA ARG A 15 1.20 -8.89 -4.57
C ARG A 15 1.43 -9.89 -5.69
N LYS A 16 0.40 -10.19 -6.49
CA LYS A 16 0.53 -11.10 -7.64
C LYS A 16 1.42 -10.50 -8.73
N VAL A 17 1.29 -9.20 -9.03
CA VAL A 17 2.08 -8.53 -10.07
C VAL A 17 3.57 -8.48 -9.71
N VAL A 18 3.90 -8.15 -8.46
CA VAL A 18 5.30 -8.08 -8.01
C VAL A 18 5.87 -9.44 -7.60
N GLY A 19 5.05 -10.49 -7.55
CA GLY A 19 5.47 -11.83 -7.12
C GLY A 19 5.66 -11.99 -5.61
N TYR A 20 5.00 -11.17 -4.80
CA TYR A 20 5.08 -11.23 -3.33
C TYR A 20 4.19 -12.34 -2.75
N SER A 21 4.83 -13.45 -2.35
CA SER A 21 4.17 -14.69 -1.89
C SER A 21 4.21 -14.93 -0.38
N VAL A 22 4.67 -13.95 0.42
CA VAL A 22 4.77 -14.05 1.90
C VAL A 22 3.38 -14.09 2.55
N ALA A 23 3.23 -14.51 3.81
CA ALA A 23 1.93 -14.39 4.49
C ALA A 23 1.40 -12.94 4.48
N ARG A 24 0.07 -12.79 4.44
CA ARG A 24 -0.60 -11.48 4.54
C ARG A 24 -0.42 -10.90 5.95
N SER A 25 -0.18 -9.61 6.04
CA SER A 25 -0.02 -8.87 7.29
C SER A 25 -1.36 -8.70 8.01
N ALA A 26 -1.32 -8.40 9.31
CA ALA A 26 -2.51 -8.25 10.13
C ALA A 26 -3.31 -6.98 9.76
N THR A 27 -2.65 -5.96 9.24
CA THR A 27 -3.28 -4.67 8.87
C THR A 27 -2.90 -4.22 7.46
N CYS A 28 -3.78 -3.45 6.80
CA CYS A 28 -3.50 -2.82 5.50
C CYS A 28 -2.21 -2.01 5.52
N ALA A 29 -1.94 -1.29 6.61
CA ALA A 29 -0.78 -0.40 6.70
C ALA A 29 0.54 -1.19 6.76
N GLU A 30 0.58 -2.27 7.54
CA GLU A 30 1.74 -3.16 7.59
C GLU A 30 1.95 -3.84 6.25
N GLU A 31 0.87 -4.30 5.62
CA GLU A 31 0.94 -4.92 4.30
C GLU A 31 1.50 -3.97 3.25
N LEU A 32 0.99 -2.75 3.20
CA LEU A 32 1.48 -1.73 2.28
C LEU A 32 2.96 -1.43 2.53
N LYS A 33 3.37 -1.30 3.80
CA LYS A 33 4.78 -1.09 4.15
C LYS A 33 5.66 -2.25 3.70
N ALA A 34 5.21 -3.50 3.87
CA ALA A 34 5.93 -4.66 3.39
C ALA A 34 6.08 -4.65 1.86
N LEU A 35 5.03 -4.26 1.12
CA LEU A 35 5.09 -4.09 -0.33
C LEU A 35 6.09 -3.01 -0.76
N TYR A 36 6.14 -1.86 -0.08
CA TYR A 36 7.15 -0.82 -0.34
C TYR A 36 8.57 -1.35 -0.12
N VAL A 37 8.81 -2.05 0.99
CA VAL A 37 10.12 -2.65 1.29
C VAL A 37 10.51 -3.69 0.25
N PHE A 38 9.58 -4.56 -0.12
CA PHE A 38 9.80 -5.62 -1.09
C PHE A 38 10.12 -5.08 -2.49
N THR A 39 9.40 -4.05 -2.93
CA THR A 39 9.61 -3.42 -4.23
C THR A 39 10.80 -2.48 -4.27
N GLY A 40 11.39 -2.15 -3.11
CA GLY A 40 12.48 -1.20 -2.99
C GLY A 40 12.08 0.25 -3.28
N VAL A 41 10.77 0.54 -3.34
CA VAL A 41 10.25 1.88 -3.60
C VAL A 41 10.38 2.71 -2.32
N VAL A 42 10.96 3.90 -2.44
CA VAL A 42 11.06 4.84 -1.32
C VAL A 42 9.67 5.36 -0.97
N GLU A 43 9.25 5.11 0.28
CA GLU A 43 7.96 5.60 0.79
C GLU A 43 7.96 7.14 0.76
N PRO A 44 6.91 7.79 0.21
CA PRO A 44 6.82 9.24 0.24
C PRO A 44 6.82 9.75 1.69
N PRO A 45 7.50 10.88 1.99
CA PRO A 45 7.60 11.40 3.34
C PRO A 45 6.21 11.55 3.94
N ARG A 46 6.04 11.02 5.15
CA ARG A 46 4.77 11.10 5.87
C ARG A 46 4.45 12.58 6.05
N SER A 47 3.37 13.06 5.44
CA SER A 47 2.88 14.41 5.74
C SER A 47 2.64 14.46 7.24
N SER A 48 3.28 15.41 7.93
CA SER A 48 3.36 15.51 9.39
C SER A 48 2.01 15.77 10.08
N LEU A 49 0.91 15.73 9.34
CA LEU A 49 -0.41 16.15 9.82
C LEU A 49 -1.17 15.06 10.58
N ASN A 50 -0.89 13.77 10.39
CA ASN A 50 -1.67 12.68 10.98
C ASN A 50 -0.78 11.49 11.33
N GLN A 51 -0.06 11.58 12.45
CA GLN A 51 0.82 10.50 12.92
C GLN A 51 0.06 9.31 13.53
N ASP A 52 -1.20 9.48 13.93
CA ASP A 52 -1.93 8.46 14.72
C ASP A 52 -3.26 7.97 14.09
N THR A 53 -3.74 8.62 13.03
CA THR A 53 -4.98 8.21 12.37
C THR A 53 -4.65 7.48 11.08
N TYR A 54 -4.81 6.15 11.10
CA TYR A 54 -4.78 5.27 9.93
C TYR A 54 -5.94 5.58 8.98
N ASP A 55 -5.90 6.75 8.35
CA ASP A 55 -6.93 7.19 7.44
C ASP A 55 -6.82 6.41 6.12
N ILE A 56 -7.90 5.75 5.75
CA ILE A 56 -8.07 4.99 4.51
C ILE A 56 -7.70 5.87 3.30
N ALA A 57 -7.96 7.18 3.36
CA ALA A 57 -7.58 8.11 2.32
C ALA A 57 -6.05 8.20 2.13
N HIS A 58 -5.28 8.17 3.22
CA HIS A 58 -3.82 8.24 3.17
C HIS A 58 -3.20 6.92 2.66
N LEU A 59 -3.75 5.78 3.09
CA LEU A 59 -3.37 4.47 2.54
C LEU A 59 -3.68 4.38 1.05
N THR A 60 -4.84 4.89 0.62
CA THR A 60 -5.23 4.97 -0.79
C THR A 60 -4.22 5.73 -1.63
N ILE A 61 -3.80 6.92 -1.19
CA ILE A 61 -2.85 7.76 -1.93
C ILE A 61 -1.51 7.03 -2.11
N ARG A 62 -1.01 6.41 -1.03
CA ARG A 62 0.25 5.66 -1.05
C ARG A 62 0.16 4.41 -1.93
N LEU A 63 -0.89 3.63 -1.80
CA LEU A 63 -1.11 2.45 -2.63
C LEU A 63 -1.10 2.85 -4.12
N ARG A 64 -1.82 3.91 -4.48
CA ARG A 64 -1.84 4.41 -5.87
C ARG A 64 -0.47 4.89 -6.33
N PHE A 65 0.30 5.55 -5.46
CA PHE A 65 1.67 5.92 -5.78
C PHE A 65 2.52 4.69 -6.09
N LEU A 66 2.46 3.66 -5.23
CA LEU A 66 3.18 2.41 -5.43
C LEU A 66 2.77 1.73 -6.75
N MET A 67 1.47 1.64 -7.03
CA MET A 67 0.94 1.14 -8.31
C MET A 67 1.53 1.92 -9.50
N SER A 68 1.51 3.25 -9.43
CA SER A 68 2.05 4.11 -10.49
C SER A 68 3.56 3.89 -10.72
N VAL A 69 4.34 3.63 -9.67
CA VAL A 69 5.78 3.35 -9.79
C VAL A 69 6.03 1.99 -10.43
N ILE A 70 5.20 0.99 -10.11
CA ILE A 70 5.28 -0.36 -10.68
C ILE A 70 4.67 -0.42 -12.10
N GLY A 71 3.90 0.61 -12.49
CA GLY A 71 3.24 0.70 -13.80
C GLY A 71 1.87 0.02 -13.86
N ILE A 72 1.20 -0.13 -12.72
CA ILE A 72 -0.17 -0.64 -12.60
C ILE A 72 -1.12 0.57 -12.55
N ASN A 73 -2.17 0.56 -13.37
CA ASN A 73 -3.14 1.67 -13.48
C ASN A 73 -4.53 1.21 -13.06
#